data_AF-A0A928ZPC3-F1
#
_entry.id   AF-A0A928ZPC3-F1
#
_cell.length_a   1.000
_cell.length_b   1.000
_cell.length_c   1.000
_cell.angle_alpha   90.00
_cell.angle_beta   90.00
_cell.angle_gamma   90.00
#
_symmetry.space_group_name_H-M   'P 1'
#
loop_
_entity.id
_entity.type
_entity.pdbx_description
1 polymer ?
#
loop_
_entity_poly.entity_id
_entity_poly.type
_entity_poly.pdbx_seq_one_letter_code
_entity_poly.pdbx_strand_id
1 'polypeptide(L)'
;MSEKLSSFASQKITKGLVAAMTLAGVAGIAHQAALAQVVIQQEGRLAPVEDTYSFEAEAGQIMTIELQSEEFDPILVLKGPSGEVLISNDDYGGTLNSTIVIELSEAGTYSAIASSFSGLGGSYQIEVRPASEYEQVFSRAYNYSISEDFADAVEAYSAAIALDDTDPGAYLGRAESRINLAYINSEIEVTNPSDLPQSTIEAVVSDYQTAADLLEQQGETASAMSLRQEAQFFLGADQTPSTANSPLSRPNPEQDVRPDVPTGPIPVEPDGGIGDGATPIPNESE
;
A
#
# COMPACT_ATOMS: atom_id res chain seq x y z
N MET A 1 -24.24 -57.67 12.53
CA MET A 1 -24.25 -57.71 14.00
C MET A 1 -22.84 -57.41 14.48
N SER A 2 -22.72 -56.68 15.59
CA SER A 2 -21.54 -56.37 16.43
C SER A 2 -20.46 -57.48 16.51
N GLU A 3 -19.19 -57.23 16.83
CA GLU A 3 -18.51 -56.03 17.38
C GLU A 3 -16.97 -56.16 17.32
N LYS A 4 -16.26 -55.07 17.68
CA LYS A 4 -14.93 -55.02 18.33
C LYS A 4 -13.68 -55.59 17.63
N LEU A 5 -12.76 -54.65 17.36
CA LEU A 5 -11.35 -54.81 17.76
C LEU A 5 -10.93 -53.60 18.61
N SER A 6 -10.33 -53.87 19.77
CA SER A 6 -9.46 -52.95 20.51
C SER A 6 -8.03 -53.03 19.94
N SER A 7 -7.03 -52.20 20.26
CA SER A 7 -6.79 -51.47 21.52
C SER A 7 -5.62 -50.47 21.38
N PHE A 8 -5.63 -49.40 22.18
CA PHE A 8 -4.48 -48.63 22.70
C PHE A 8 -3.27 -48.26 21.81
N ALA A 9 -3.05 -46.94 21.68
CA ALA A 9 -1.81 -46.33 22.18
C ALA A 9 -2.13 -44.95 22.77
N SER A 10 -1.55 -44.62 23.92
CA SER A 10 -1.75 -43.34 24.62
C SER A 10 -0.46 -42.55 24.61
N GLN A 11 -0.51 -41.25 24.32
CA GLN A 11 0.64 -40.37 24.53
C GLN A 11 0.21 -39.12 25.31
N LYS A 12 0.55 -39.11 26.60
CA LYS A 12 0.44 -37.95 27.48
C LYS A 12 1.71 -37.09 27.35
N ILE A 13 1.60 -35.88 26.79
CA ILE A 13 2.54 -34.75 26.97
C ILE A 13 1.72 -33.46 26.80
N THR A 14 1.84 -32.37 27.57
CA THR A 14 2.10 -32.16 29.01
C THR A 14 1.45 -30.81 29.38
N LYS A 15 0.87 -30.63 30.57
CA LYS A 15 0.44 -29.28 31.02
C LYS A 15 1.66 -28.45 31.41
N GLY A 16 2.01 -27.46 30.60
CA GLY A 16 3.01 -26.45 30.92
C GLY A 16 2.48 -25.45 31.96
N LEU A 17 3.05 -25.46 33.16
CA LEU A 17 2.82 -24.46 34.18
C LEU A 17 3.83 -23.32 33.96
N VAL A 18 3.39 -22.11 33.62
CA VAL A 18 4.25 -20.92 33.68
C VAL A 18 3.97 -20.20 34.99
N ALA A 19 5.01 -20.07 35.82
CA ALA A 19 4.91 -19.43 37.12
C ALA A 19 4.87 -17.91 36.98
N ALA A 20 3.89 -17.27 37.63
CA ALA A 20 3.90 -15.83 37.80
C ALA A 20 5.06 -15.41 38.73
N MET A 21 6.10 -14.79 38.16
CA MET A 21 7.11 -14.08 38.97
C MET A 21 6.57 -12.71 39.34
N THR A 22 6.45 -12.44 40.64
CA THR A 22 6.28 -11.08 41.16
C THR A 22 7.65 -10.41 41.23
N LEU A 23 7.92 -9.47 40.32
CA LEU A 23 9.06 -8.55 40.42
C LEU A 23 8.55 -7.17 40.83
N ALA A 24 9.15 -6.62 41.89
CA ALA A 24 8.85 -5.29 42.41
C ALA A 24 10.05 -4.36 42.19
N GLY A 25 9.81 -3.20 41.57
CA GLY A 25 10.84 -2.22 41.19
C GLY A 25 11.56 -2.62 39.88
N VAL A 26 11.99 -1.68 39.03
CA VAL A 26 12.11 -0.21 39.16
C VAL A 26 11.63 0.45 37.86
N ALA A 27 11.13 1.68 37.92
CA ALA A 27 10.70 2.43 36.74
C ALA A 27 11.87 2.64 35.75
N GLY A 28 11.75 2.03 34.59
CA GLY A 28 12.55 2.27 33.40
C GLY A 28 11.69 1.90 32.20
N ILE A 29 11.64 2.75 31.17
CA ILE A 29 10.84 2.52 29.97
C ILE A 29 11.50 1.38 29.18
N ALA A 30 11.01 0.16 29.41
CA ALA A 30 11.28 -0.95 28.53
C ALA A 30 10.24 -0.92 27.42
N HIS A 31 10.64 -0.49 26.21
CA HIS A 31 9.95 -0.93 25.01
C HIS A 31 10.12 -2.45 24.95
N GLN A 32 9.10 -3.17 25.41
CA GLN A 32 9.01 -4.59 25.20
C GLN A 32 8.62 -4.76 23.74
N ALA A 33 9.60 -5.02 22.88
CA ALA A 33 9.33 -5.45 21.52
C ALA A 33 8.40 -6.67 21.62
N ALA A 34 7.14 -6.47 21.27
CA ALA A 34 6.21 -7.56 21.13
C ALA A 34 6.81 -8.48 20.06
N LEU A 35 7.10 -9.73 20.40
CA LEU A 35 7.48 -10.69 19.39
C LEU A 35 6.29 -10.82 18.45
N ALA A 36 6.44 -10.38 17.20
CA ALA A 36 5.42 -10.49 16.18
C ALA A 36 5.11 -11.97 15.97
N GLN A 37 4.08 -12.44 16.67
CA GLN A 37 3.59 -13.80 16.55
C GLN A 37 2.49 -13.77 15.51
N VAL A 38 2.80 -14.31 14.34
CA VAL A 38 1.84 -14.50 13.26
C VAL A 38 0.66 -15.31 13.79
N VAL A 39 -0.54 -14.74 13.68
CA VAL A 39 -1.79 -15.29 14.20
C VAL A 39 -2.40 -16.23 13.17
N ILE A 40 -2.35 -15.83 11.90
CA ILE A 40 -2.74 -16.64 10.73
C ILE A 40 -1.64 -16.51 9.68
N GLN A 41 -1.22 -17.64 9.13
CA GLN A 41 -0.47 -17.72 7.88
C GLN A 41 -1.01 -18.92 7.10
N GLN A 42 -1.54 -18.70 5.90
CA GLN A 42 -2.15 -19.77 5.12
C GLN A 42 -2.02 -19.53 3.61
N GLU A 43 -1.74 -20.60 2.88
CA GLU A 43 -1.86 -20.68 1.41
C GLU A 43 -3.28 -21.09 1.02
N GLY A 44 -3.87 -20.43 0.04
CA GLY A 44 -5.23 -20.65 -0.43
C GLY A 44 -5.34 -20.75 -1.96
N ARG A 45 -6.54 -21.11 -2.44
CA ARG A 45 -6.91 -21.02 -3.85
C ARG A 45 -8.38 -20.64 -4.00
N LEU A 46 -8.66 -19.44 -4.51
CA LEU A 46 -10.03 -18.94 -4.67
C LEU A 46 -10.80 -19.74 -5.72
N ALA A 47 -11.86 -20.45 -5.30
CA ALA A 47 -12.91 -21.00 -6.17
C ALA A 47 -14.14 -21.49 -5.37
N PRO A 48 -15.30 -20.78 -5.34
CA PRO A 48 -15.63 -19.53 -6.03
C PRO A 48 -15.60 -18.26 -5.14
N VAL A 49 -15.12 -17.17 -5.73
CA VAL A 49 -15.18 -15.72 -5.38
C VAL A 49 -14.65 -15.24 -4.01
N GLU A 50 -14.91 -15.89 -2.88
CA GLU A 50 -14.46 -15.40 -1.56
C GLU A 50 -14.00 -16.53 -0.63
N ASP A 51 -12.92 -16.30 0.10
CA ASP A 51 -12.51 -17.09 1.27
C ASP A 51 -12.54 -16.20 2.53
N THR A 52 -12.80 -16.78 3.71
CA THR A 52 -12.93 -16.03 4.97
C THR A 52 -12.07 -16.62 6.09
N TYR A 53 -11.32 -15.76 6.75
CA TYR A 53 -10.35 -16.05 7.80
C TYR A 53 -10.74 -15.32 9.08
N SER A 54 -11.04 -16.07 10.15
CA SER A 54 -11.43 -15.49 11.44
C SER A 54 -10.29 -15.54 12.45
N PHE A 55 -10.08 -14.43 13.17
CA PHE A 55 -9.10 -14.33 14.25
C PHE A 55 -9.69 -13.61 15.47
N GLU A 56 -9.19 -13.94 16.66
CA GLU A 56 -9.53 -13.21 17.89
C GLU A 56 -8.58 -12.03 18.08
N ALA A 57 -9.12 -10.89 18.50
CA ALA A 57 -8.34 -9.71 18.89
C ALA A 57 -8.95 -9.01 20.12
N GLU A 58 -8.13 -8.16 20.74
CA GLU A 58 -8.47 -7.32 21.88
C GLU A 58 -8.50 -5.84 21.47
N ALA A 59 -9.31 -5.03 22.15
CA ALA A 59 -9.41 -3.60 21.87
C ALA A 59 -8.08 -2.87 22.10
N GLY A 60 -7.72 -1.97 21.18
CA GLY A 60 -6.45 -1.23 21.16
C GLY A 60 -5.27 -2.00 20.56
N GLN A 61 -5.47 -3.19 20.00
CA GLN A 61 -4.44 -3.84 19.18
C GLN A 61 -4.38 -3.21 17.80
N ILE A 62 -3.17 -2.85 17.34
CA ILE A 62 -2.93 -2.46 15.96
C ILE A 62 -2.46 -3.69 15.19
N MET A 63 -3.23 -4.08 14.17
CA MET A 63 -3.04 -5.31 13.41
C MET A 63 -2.76 -4.98 11.95
N THR A 64 -1.89 -5.78 11.35
CA THR A 64 -1.64 -5.80 9.90
C THR A 64 -2.22 -7.09 9.34
N ILE A 65 -3.00 -6.94 8.27
CA ILE A 65 -3.59 -8.03 7.50
C ILE A 65 -3.13 -7.84 6.05
N GLU A 66 -2.44 -8.83 5.51
CA GLU A 66 -1.91 -8.81 4.14
C GLU A 66 -2.54 -9.90 3.30
N LEU A 67 -2.86 -9.57 2.06
CA LEU A 67 -3.34 -10.50 1.03
C LEU A 67 -2.46 -10.34 -0.21
N GLN A 68 -1.67 -11.37 -0.53
CA GLN A 68 -0.71 -11.34 -1.63
C GLN A 68 -1.03 -12.40 -2.69
N SER A 69 -0.92 -12.03 -3.97
CA SER A 69 -1.25 -12.90 -5.10
C SER A 69 -0.48 -12.51 -6.38
N GLU A 70 0.10 -13.52 -7.05
CA GLU A 70 0.68 -13.37 -8.40
C GLU A 70 -0.33 -13.76 -9.51
N GLU A 71 -1.45 -14.40 -9.17
CA GLU A 71 -2.41 -14.96 -10.15
C GLU A 71 -3.63 -14.07 -10.42
N PHE A 72 -3.93 -13.14 -9.51
CA PHE A 72 -5.07 -12.21 -9.57
C PHE A 72 -4.81 -10.98 -8.72
N ASP A 73 -5.57 -9.93 -9.01
CA ASP A 73 -5.63 -8.65 -8.29
C ASP A 73 -6.51 -8.79 -7.02
N PRO A 74 -5.92 -8.82 -5.81
CA PRO A 74 -6.61 -9.11 -4.57
C PRO A 74 -7.52 -7.98 -4.10
N ILE A 75 -8.59 -8.35 -3.39
CA ILE A 75 -9.33 -7.43 -2.53
C ILE A 75 -9.43 -8.06 -1.14
N LEU A 76 -9.12 -7.28 -0.12
CA LEU A 76 -9.19 -7.64 1.28
C LEU A 76 -10.27 -6.82 1.98
N VAL A 77 -11.19 -7.48 2.70
CA VAL A 77 -12.23 -6.81 3.49
C VAL A 77 -12.16 -7.28 4.94
N LEU A 78 -12.01 -6.36 5.89
CA LEU A 78 -12.10 -6.65 7.32
C LEU A 78 -13.51 -6.38 7.85
N LYS A 79 -14.10 -7.39 8.48
CA LYS A 79 -15.33 -7.27 9.27
C LYS A 79 -15.05 -7.39 10.76
N GLY A 80 -15.75 -6.57 11.54
CA GLY A 80 -15.68 -6.57 13.00
C GLY A 80 -16.59 -7.60 13.66
N PRO A 81 -16.58 -7.67 15.01
CA PRO A 81 -17.26 -8.74 15.75
C PRO A 81 -18.79 -8.78 15.64
N SER A 82 -19.45 -7.70 15.18
CA SER A 82 -20.89 -7.70 14.92
C SER A 82 -21.25 -8.07 13.46
N GLY A 83 -20.24 -8.26 12.60
CA GLY A 83 -20.37 -8.58 11.18
C GLY A 83 -20.40 -7.36 10.25
N GLU A 84 -20.22 -6.16 10.79
CA GLU A 84 -20.06 -4.90 10.07
C GLU A 84 -18.75 -4.88 9.28
N VAL A 85 -18.76 -4.27 8.08
CA VAL A 85 -17.52 -3.96 7.37
C VAL A 85 -16.88 -2.75 8.04
N LEU A 86 -15.61 -2.89 8.42
CA LEU A 86 -14.83 -1.80 9.02
C LEU A 86 -14.03 -1.06 7.96
N ILE A 87 -13.41 -1.82 7.04
CA ILE A 87 -12.45 -1.33 6.05
C ILE A 87 -12.29 -2.40 4.97
N SER A 88 -12.12 -1.96 3.73
CA SER A 88 -11.66 -2.77 2.59
C SER A 88 -10.35 -2.19 2.06
N ASN A 89 -9.58 -2.93 1.27
CA ASN A 89 -8.38 -2.47 0.59
C ASN A 89 -8.07 -3.41 -0.58
N ASP A 90 -7.66 -2.87 -1.71
CA ASP A 90 -7.25 -3.58 -2.93
C ASP A 90 -5.73 -3.48 -3.10
N ASP A 91 -5.17 -2.27 -2.94
CA ASP A 91 -3.76 -1.97 -3.19
C ASP A 91 -3.03 -1.37 -1.97
N TYR A 92 -1.70 -1.46 -1.93
CA TYR A 92 -0.90 -0.85 -0.86
C TYR A 92 0.55 -0.59 -1.27
N GLY A 93 1.10 0.55 -0.83
CA GLY A 93 2.52 0.87 -0.99
C GLY A 93 3.00 1.02 -2.43
N GLY A 94 2.10 1.21 -3.39
CA GLY A 94 2.40 1.17 -4.82
C GLY A 94 2.51 -0.25 -5.40
N THR A 95 1.92 -1.24 -4.72
CA THR A 95 1.77 -2.61 -5.19
C THR A 95 0.30 -3.01 -5.25
N LEU A 96 -0.05 -3.93 -6.15
CA LEU A 96 -1.38 -4.55 -6.21
C LEU A 96 -1.67 -5.52 -5.03
N ASN A 97 -0.82 -5.62 -4.01
CA ASN A 97 -1.10 -6.49 -2.87
C ASN A 97 -1.87 -5.70 -1.80
N SER A 98 -3.01 -6.22 -1.37
CA SER A 98 -3.86 -5.54 -0.39
C SER A 98 -3.27 -5.65 1.03
N THR A 99 -3.14 -4.52 1.73
CA THR A 99 -2.69 -4.46 3.13
C THR A 99 -3.59 -3.54 3.96
N ILE A 100 -4.12 -4.06 5.06
CA ILE A 100 -4.89 -3.29 6.04
C ILE A 100 -4.06 -3.19 7.33
N VAL A 101 -3.69 -1.97 7.71
CA VAL A 101 -3.10 -1.64 9.03
C VAL A 101 -4.14 -0.86 9.83
N ILE A 102 -4.63 -1.40 10.95
CA ILE A 102 -5.78 -0.82 11.68
C ILE A 102 -5.69 -1.04 13.20
N GLU A 103 -6.06 0.00 13.97
CA GLU A 103 -6.33 -0.14 15.41
C GLU A 103 -7.74 -0.69 15.63
N LEU A 104 -7.85 -1.84 16.29
CA LEU A 104 -9.11 -2.52 16.53
C LEU A 104 -9.81 -1.94 17.77
N SER A 105 -11.01 -1.40 17.60
CA SER A 105 -11.76 -0.69 18.65
C SER A 105 -12.43 -1.59 19.68
N GLU A 106 -12.64 -2.87 19.37
CA GLU A 106 -13.40 -3.81 20.18
C GLU A 106 -12.65 -5.15 20.34
N ALA A 107 -13.05 -5.94 21.34
CA ALA A 107 -12.52 -7.29 21.55
C ALA A 107 -13.50 -8.33 21.00
N GLY A 108 -12.99 -9.34 20.30
CA GLY A 108 -13.78 -10.46 19.78
C GLY A 108 -13.24 -11.06 18.48
N THR A 109 -14.10 -11.83 17.81
CA THR A 109 -13.78 -12.53 16.56
C THR A 109 -13.95 -11.59 15.36
N TYR A 110 -12.84 -11.20 14.74
CA TYR A 110 -12.80 -10.47 13.47
C TYR A 110 -12.81 -11.45 12.29
N SER A 111 -13.16 -10.97 11.10
CA SER A 111 -13.13 -11.77 9.86
C SER A 111 -12.49 -10.99 8.71
N ALA A 112 -11.32 -11.45 8.26
CA ALA A 112 -10.68 -11.02 7.03
C ALA A 112 -11.22 -11.85 5.86
N ILE A 113 -11.74 -11.18 4.83
CA ILE A 113 -12.29 -11.80 3.63
C ILE A 113 -11.34 -11.51 2.48
N ALA A 114 -10.87 -12.58 1.83
CA ALA A 114 -10.05 -12.50 0.63
C ALA A 114 -10.93 -12.73 -0.59
N SER A 115 -10.87 -11.81 -1.55
CA SER A 115 -11.55 -11.90 -2.84
C SER A 115 -10.66 -11.33 -3.96
N SER A 116 -11.22 -11.10 -5.14
CA SER A 116 -10.50 -10.71 -6.36
C SER A 116 -11.28 -9.67 -7.14
N PHE A 117 -10.63 -8.58 -7.54
CA PHE A 117 -11.26 -7.48 -8.28
C PHE A 117 -11.91 -7.95 -9.58
N SER A 118 -11.23 -8.85 -10.30
CA SER A 118 -11.72 -9.44 -11.55
C SER A 118 -12.79 -10.53 -11.36
N GLY A 119 -13.03 -10.99 -10.13
CA GLY A 119 -13.80 -12.19 -9.82
C GLY A 119 -13.16 -13.51 -10.27
N LEU A 120 -11.95 -13.47 -10.85
CA LEU A 120 -11.15 -14.65 -11.18
C LEU A 120 -10.28 -15.03 -9.99
N GLY A 121 -10.30 -16.32 -9.63
CA GLY A 121 -9.53 -16.83 -8.51
C GLY A 121 -8.25 -17.56 -8.92
N GLY A 122 -7.22 -17.42 -8.09
CA GLY A 122 -5.93 -18.11 -8.22
C GLY A 122 -5.36 -18.50 -6.86
N SER A 123 -4.09 -18.88 -6.83
CA SER A 123 -3.33 -19.12 -5.59
C SER A 123 -2.98 -17.81 -4.89
N TYR A 124 -3.04 -17.78 -3.55
CA TYR A 124 -2.71 -16.60 -2.75
C TYR A 124 -2.16 -16.97 -1.37
N GLN A 125 -1.56 -15.98 -0.70
CA GLN A 125 -1.17 -16.05 0.71
C GLN A 125 -1.91 -14.95 1.49
N ILE A 126 -2.40 -15.30 2.69
CA ILE A 126 -2.91 -14.33 3.66
C ILE A 126 -2.12 -14.43 4.97
N GLU A 127 -1.79 -13.28 5.54
CA GLU A 127 -1.14 -13.16 6.84
C GLU A 127 -1.89 -12.18 7.76
N VAL A 128 -2.03 -12.55 9.04
CA VAL A 128 -2.57 -11.68 10.10
C VAL A 128 -1.59 -11.63 11.26
N ARG A 129 -1.11 -10.44 11.63
CA ARG A 129 -0.10 -10.24 12.68
C ARG A 129 -0.27 -8.87 13.38
N PRO A 130 0.30 -8.67 14.58
CA PRO A 130 0.46 -7.33 15.15
C PRO A 130 1.29 -6.44 14.22
N ALA A 131 0.87 -5.19 14.03
CA ALA A 131 1.55 -4.27 13.13
C ALA A 131 2.96 -3.91 13.61
N SER A 132 3.95 -3.92 12.71
CA SER A 132 5.30 -3.46 13.01
C SER A 132 5.34 -1.94 13.28
N GLU A 133 6.41 -1.45 13.91
CA GLU A 133 6.59 0.00 14.12
C GLU A 133 6.64 0.75 12.77
N TYR A 134 7.27 0.15 11.75
CA TYR A 134 7.28 0.65 10.39
C TYR A 134 5.87 0.77 9.80
N GLU A 135 5.08 -0.31 9.82
CA GLU A 135 3.71 -0.33 9.29
C GLU A 135 2.81 0.72 9.96
N GLN A 136 2.94 0.89 11.28
CA GLN A 136 2.18 1.90 12.03
C GLN A 136 2.56 3.33 11.63
N VAL A 137 3.84 3.61 11.40
CA VAL A 137 4.32 4.95 11.00
C VAL A 137 4.03 5.23 9.53
N PHE A 138 4.19 4.25 8.64
CA PHE A 138 3.82 4.36 7.23
C PHE A 138 2.31 4.57 7.07
N SER A 139 1.48 3.73 7.72
CA SER A 139 0.02 3.88 7.69
C SER A 139 -0.40 5.26 8.18
N ARG A 140 0.24 5.80 9.23
CA ARG A 140 0.00 7.18 9.68
C ARG A 140 0.39 8.22 8.61
N ALA A 141 1.54 8.06 7.97
CA ALA A 141 1.98 8.96 6.89
C ALA A 141 0.99 8.99 5.72
N TYR A 142 0.52 7.81 5.31
CA TYR A 142 -0.47 7.65 4.26
C TYR A 142 -1.84 8.27 4.63
N ASN A 143 -2.31 8.06 5.87
CA ASN A 143 -3.51 8.72 6.38
C ASN A 143 -3.38 10.26 6.38
N TYR A 144 -2.21 10.80 6.71
CA TYR A 144 -1.96 12.24 6.60
C TYR A 144 -2.07 12.73 5.15
N SER A 145 -1.49 12.01 4.18
CA SER A 145 -1.63 12.32 2.74
C SER A 145 -3.08 12.40 2.28
N ILE A 146 -3.91 11.39 2.62
CA ILE A 146 -5.34 11.37 2.26
C ILE A 146 -6.09 12.55 2.92
N SER A 147 -5.71 12.92 4.15
CA SER A 147 -6.31 14.05 4.85
C SER A 147 -5.80 15.43 4.42
N GLU A 148 -4.96 15.50 3.38
CA GLU A 148 -4.27 16.68 2.86
C GLU A 148 -3.32 17.36 3.88
N ASP A 149 -2.97 16.70 5.00
CA ASP A 149 -1.96 17.17 5.96
C ASP A 149 -0.55 16.81 5.49
N PHE A 150 -0.17 17.36 4.34
CA PHE A 150 1.08 17.02 3.66
C PHE A 150 2.34 17.41 4.47
N ALA A 151 2.22 18.29 5.47
CA ALA A 151 3.33 18.63 6.35
C ALA A 151 3.65 17.47 7.30
N ASP A 152 2.64 16.98 8.02
CA ASP A 152 2.77 15.82 8.91
C ASP A 152 3.03 14.53 8.10
N ALA A 153 2.50 14.41 6.87
CA ALA A 153 2.81 13.29 5.97
C ALA A 153 4.31 13.23 5.60
N VAL A 154 4.93 14.37 5.23
CA VAL A 154 6.37 14.41 4.92
C VAL A 154 7.24 14.05 6.13
N GLU A 155 6.85 14.48 7.34
CA GLU A 155 7.53 14.07 8.58
C GLU A 155 7.37 12.56 8.85
N ALA A 156 6.14 12.05 8.77
CA ALA A 156 5.82 10.65 9.04
C ALA A 156 6.46 9.69 8.04
N TYR A 157 6.46 9.96 6.72
CA TYR A 157 7.21 9.15 5.76
C TYR A 157 8.73 9.22 5.99
N SER A 158 9.25 10.37 6.44
CA SER A 158 10.67 10.48 6.80
C SER A 158 11.01 9.65 8.06
N ALA A 159 10.07 9.49 8.99
CA ALA A 159 10.19 8.58 10.12
C ALA A 159 10.07 7.10 9.69
N ALA A 160 9.17 6.78 8.75
CA ALA A 160 9.05 5.44 8.17
C ALA A 160 10.38 5.01 7.50
N ILE A 161 10.95 5.87 6.64
CA ILE A 161 12.25 5.64 5.97
C ILE A 161 13.41 5.49 6.98
N ALA A 162 13.30 6.09 8.17
CA ALA A 162 14.31 5.94 9.23
C ALA A 162 14.16 4.62 10.02
N LEU A 163 13.05 3.90 9.88
CA LEU A 163 12.79 2.58 10.44
C LEU A 163 13.12 1.47 9.45
N ASP A 164 12.72 1.64 8.18
CA ASP A 164 13.07 0.78 7.05
C ASP A 164 13.33 1.64 5.81
N ASP A 165 14.56 1.62 5.28
CA ASP A 165 14.98 2.40 4.12
C ASP A 165 14.85 1.63 2.79
N THR A 166 14.27 0.43 2.81
CA THR A 166 14.20 -0.50 1.67
C THR A 166 12.84 -0.53 0.94
N ASP A 167 11.81 0.11 1.48
CA ASP A 167 10.49 0.23 0.84
C ASP A 167 10.45 1.44 -0.11
N PRO A 168 10.30 1.24 -1.44
CA PRO A 168 10.19 2.35 -2.39
C PRO A 168 8.93 3.20 -2.16
N GLY A 169 7.84 2.62 -1.67
CA GLY A 169 6.56 3.31 -1.45
C GLY A 169 6.68 4.47 -0.45
N ALA A 170 7.56 4.36 0.54
CA ALA A 170 7.76 5.42 1.53
C ALA A 170 8.46 6.65 0.93
N TYR A 171 9.35 6.44 -0.04
CA TYR A 171 9.97 7.54 -0.80
C TYR A 171 8.97 8.17 -1.77
N LEU A 172 8.15 7.37 -2.45
CA LEU A 172 7.12 7.87 -3.37
C LEU A 172 6.07 8.72 -2.64
N GLY A 173 5.49 8.21 -1.55
CA GLY A 173 4.52 8.96 -0.74
C GLY A 173 5.11 10.25 -0.15
N ARG A 174 6.40 10.25 0.22
CA ARG A 174 7.10 11.47 0.64
C ARG A 174 7.30 12.47 -0.50
N ALA A 175 7.66 11.99 -1.69
CA ALA A 175 7.84 12.83 -2.87
C ALA A 175 6.52 13.51 -3.26
N GLU A 176 5.43 12.74 -3.33
CA GLU A 176 4.09 13.25 -3.59
C GLU A 176 3.66 14.27 -2.54
N SER A 177 3.82 13.95 -1.25
CA SER A 177 3.51 14.87 -0.17
C SER A 177 4.32 16.18 -0.26
N ARG A 178 5.59 16.12 -0.71
CA ARG A 178 6.41 17.32 -0.98
C ARG A 178 5.89 18.15 -2.15
N ILE A 179 5.41 17.52 -3.21
CA ILE A 179 4.80 18.18 -4.38
C ILE A 179 3.50 18.87 -3.95
N ASN A 180 2.60 18.13 -3.30
CA ASN A 180 1.30 18.64 -2.86
C ASN A 180 1.46 19.76 -1.81
N LEU A 181 2.36 19.60 -0.82
CA LEU A 181 2.70 20.65 0.14
C LEU A 181 3.22 21.92 -0.55
N ALA A 182 4.05 21.80 -1.59
CA ALA A 182 4.55 22.95 -2.33
C ALA A 182 3.45 23.58 -3.21
N TYR A 183 2.54 22.79 -3.77
CA TYR A 183 1.39 23.25 -4.54
C TYR A 183 0.43 24.08 -3.68
N ILE A 184 -0.02 23.56 -2.53
CA ILE A 184 -0.98 24.27 -1.66
C ILE A 184 -0.42 25.54 -1.01
N ASN A 185 0.92 25.63 -0.88
CA ASN A 185 1.61 26.81 -0.36
C ASN A 185 2.07 27.78 -1.47
N SER A 186 1.78 27.51 -2.74
CA SER A 186 2.20 28.36 -3.86
C SER A 186 1.37 29.63 -3.96
N GLU A 187 2.03 30.79 -4.07
CA GLU A 187 1.38 32.06 -4.45
C GLU A 187 1.16 32.19 -5.97
N ILE A 188 1.66 31.26 -6.77
CA ILE A 188 1.55 31.22 -8.24
C ILE A 188 0.83 29.97 -8.73
N GLU A 189 0.22 30.05 -9.90
CA GLU A 189 -0.30 28.88 -10.61
C GLU A 189 0.86 27.96 -11.01
N VAL A 190 0.94 26.78 -10.38
CA VAL A 190 1.92 25.74 -10.72
C VAL A 190 1.40 24.98 -11.94
N THR A 191 2.12 25.07 -13.05
CA THR A 191 1.76 24.44 -14.33
C THR A 191 2.78 23.42 -14.82
N ASN A 192 4.03 23.54 -14.34
CA ASN A 192 5.15 22.68 -14.67
C ASN A 192 5.99 22.44 -13.39
N PRO A 193 6.77 21.34 -13.30
CA PRO A 193 7.66 21.10 -12.15
C PRO A 193 8.64 22.24 -11.88
N SER A 194 9.06 22.96 -12.93
CA SER A 194 9.95 24.14 -12.84
C SER A 194 9.36 25.33 -12.08
N ASP A 195 8.06 25.34 -11.83
CA ASP A 195 7.37 26.39 -11.07
C ASP A 195 7.47 26.13 -9.55
N LEU A 196 7.87 24.92 -9.14
CA LEU A 196 8.08 24.55 -7.74
C LEU A 196 9.40 25.12 -7.18
N PRO A 197 9.53 25.28 -5.85
CA PRO A 197 10.79 25.67 -5.23
C PRO A 197 11.91 24.67 -5.58
N GLN A 198 13.10 25.19 -5.95
CA GLN A 198 14.26 24.36 -6.33
C GLN A 198 14.61 23.29 -5.29
N SER A 199 14.47 23.60 -3.99
CA SER A 199 14.68 22.64 -2.90
C SER A 199 13.65 21.50 -2.88
N THR A 200 12.42 21.76 -3.32
CA THR A 200 11.38 20.74 -3.48
C THR A 200 11.72 19.84 -4.65
N ILE A 201 12.11 20.42 -5.80
CA ILE A 201 12.54 19.66 -7.00
C ILE A 201 13.69 18.72 -6.64
N GLU A 202 14.74 19.21 -5.98
CA GLU A 202 15.89 18.40 -5.55
C GLU A 202 15.50 17.26 -4.60
N ALA A 203 14.58 17.52 -3.66
CA ALA A 203 14.10 16.53 -2.70
C ALA A 203 13.23 15.44 -3.35
N VAL A 204 12.33 15.82 -4.28
CA VAL A 204 11.50 14.89 -5.06
C VAL A 204 12.35 14.02 -5.98
N VAL A 205 13.29 14.62 -6.72
CA VAL A 205 14.22 13.90 -7.59
C VAL A 205 15.06 12.89 -6.81
N SER A 206 15.50 13.23 -5.59
CA SER A 206 16.23 12.31 -4.72
C SER A 206 15.37 11.13 -4.26
N ASP A 207 14.11 11.36 -3.90
CA ASP A 207 13.19 10.31 -3.48
C ASP A 207 12.86 9.37 -4.65
N TYR A 208 12.54 9.90 -5.83
CA TYR A 208 12.29 9.12 -7.05
C TYR A 208 13.50 8.29 -7.49
N GLN A 209 14.71 8.84 -7.41
CA GLN A 209 15.94 8.08 -7.72
C GLN A 209 16.14 6.92 -6.75
N THR A 210 15.90 7.14 -5.45
CA THR A 210 16.05 6.09 -4.42
C THR A 210 14.98 5.01 -4.57
N ALA A 211 13.71 5.39 -4.78
CA ALA A 211 12.63 4.46 -5.08
C ALA A 211 12.93 3.61 -6.33
N ALA A 212 13.45 4.24 -7.39
CA ALA A 212 13.82 3.55 -8.62
C ALA A 212 15.01 2.59 -8.44
N ASP A 213 16.01 2.94 -7.62
CA ASP A 213 17.12 2.05 -7.28
C ASP A 213 16.63 0.84 -6.45
N LEU A 214 15.64 1.02 -5.58
CA LEU A 214 15.01 -0.06 -4.79
C LEU A 214 14.17 -1.00 -5.66
N LEU A 215 13.29 -0.44 -6.52
CA LEU A 215 12.49 -1.20 -7.47
C LEU A 215 13.36 -2.03 -8.43
N GLU A 216 14.47 -1.48 -8.91
CA GLU A 216 15.41 -2.23 -9.76
C GLU A 216 16.07 -3.41 -9.02
N GLN A 217 16.35 -3.27 -7.71
CA GLN A 217 16.84 -4.37 -6.87
C GLN A 217 15.77 -5.45 -6.62
N GLN A 218 14.50 -5.06 -6.59
CA GLN A 218 13.34 -5.98 -6.48
C GLN A 218 13.01 -6.67 -7.82
N GLY A 219 13.60 -6.21 -8.94
CA GLY A 219 13.37 -6.74 -10.29
C GLY A 219 12.39 -5.92 -11.13
N GLU A 220 11.77 -4.90 -10.55
CA GLU A 220 10.78 -3.98 -11.13
C GLU A 220 11.43 -2.95 -12.07
N THR A 221 12.23 -3.45 -13.02
CA THR A 221 13.05 -2.65 -13.94
C THR A 221 12.23 -1.68 -14.81
N ALA A 222 10.97 -2.01 -15.14
CA ALA A 222 10.10 -1.13 -15.91
C ALA A 222 9.68 0.10 -15.09
N SER A 223 9.11 -0.11 -13.90
CA SER A 223 8.72 0.94 -12.95
C SER A 223 9.92 1.80 -12.55
N ALA A 224 11.08 1.17 -12.33
CA ALA A 224 12.35 1.83 -12.06
C ALA A 224 12.88 2.69 -13.23
N MET A 225 12.55 2.37 -14.49
CA MET A 225 12.85 3.25 -15.63
C MET A 225 11.87 4.42 -15.71
N SER A 226 10.58 4.20 -15.49
CA SER A 226 9.54 5.24 -15.50
C SER A 226 9.83 6.33 -14.46
N LEU A 227 10.10 5.97 -13.20
CA LEU A 227 10.45 6.93 -12.15
C LEU A 227 11.71 7.75 -12.47
N ARG A 228 12.70 7.14 -13.13
CA ARG A 228 13.90 7.88 -13.57
C ARG A 228 13.60 8.85 -14.71
N GLN A 229 12.66 8.52 -15.60
CA GLN A 229 12.17 9.46 -16.61
C GLN A 229 11.40 10.62 -15.96
N GLU A 230 10.56 10.34 -14.96
CA GLU A 230 9.85 11.37 -14.21
C GLU A 230 10.81 12.30 -13.45
N ALA A 231 11.83 11.75 -12.81
CA ALA A 231 12.90 12.55 -12.20
C ALA A 231 13.62 13.47 -13.22
N GLN A 232 13.79 13.06 -14.48
CA GLN A 232 14.32 13.94 -15.53
C GLN A 232 13.32 15.03 -15.97
N PHE A 233 12.02 14.74 -15.94
CA PHE A 233 10.98 15.74 -16.18
C PHE A 233 11.00 16.85 -15.11
N PHE A 234 11.17 16.49 -13.83
CA PHE A 234 11.40 17.44 -12.74
C PHE A 234 12.67 18.29 -12.92
N LEU A 235 13.73 17.73 -13.51
CA LEU A 235 14.97 18.47 -13.84
C LEU A 235 14.88 19.31 -15.13
N GLY A 236 13.73 19.32 -15.83
CA GLY A 236 13.52 20.05 -17.08
C GLY A 236 14.24 19.45 -18.29
N ALA A 237 14.65 18.19 -18.21
CA ALA A 237 15.55 17.54 -19.16
C ALA A 237 14.86 16.80 -20.32
N ASP A 238 13.76 17.34 -20.88
CA ASP A 238 13.48 17.20 -22.32
C ASP A 238 12.38 18.16 -22.82
N GLN A 239 12.79 19.35 -23.25
CA GLN A 239 11.93 20.31 -23.97
C GLN A 239 12.60 20.72 -25.30
N THR A 240 12.85 19.74 -26.18
CA THR A 240 13.31 20.01 -27.55
C THR A 240 12.41 19.38 -28.63
N PRO A 241 11.69 20.18 -29.45
CA PRO A 241 10.92 19.65 -30.57
C PRO A 241 11.85 19.38 -31.76
N SER A 242 12.21 18.11 -31.99
CA SER A 242 13.07 17.72 -33.12
C SER A 242 12.32 17.69 -34.46
N THR A 243 12.08 18.88 -35.03
CA THR A 243 11.60 19.02 -36.42
C THR A 243 12.76 19.16 -37.39
N ALA A 244 13.27 18.06 -37.97
CA ALA A 244 14.16 18.14 -39.13
C ALA A 244 14.24 16.84 -39.95
N ASN A 245 13.49 16.76 -41.07
CA ASN A 245 14.11 16.34 -42.34
C ASN A 245 13.31 16.71 -43.62
N SER A 246 13.76 17.81 -44.25
CA SER A 246 13.78 18.04 -45.71
C SER A 246 12.48 18.36 -46.50
N PRO A 247 12.56 19.04 -47.66
CA PRO A 247 11.57 20.08 -48.01
C PRO A 247 10.86 19.96 -49.39
N LEU A 248 9.77 20.75 -49.53
CA LEU A 248 9.11 21.24 -50.77
C LEU A 248 8.49 20.21 -51.76
N SER A 249 7.14 20.15 -51.82
CA SER A 249 6.36 20.67 -52.98
C SER A 249 4.84 20.33 -52.98
N ARG A 250 4.00 21.33 -52.62
CA ARG A 250 2.67 21.71 -53.19
C ARG A 250 1.50 20.69 -53.30
N PRO A 251 0.23 21.18 -53.42
CA PRO A 251 -0.92 20.50 -52.82
C PRO A 251 -1.94 19.88 -53.80
N ASN A 252 -2.78 18.98 -53.29
CA ASN A 252 -4.17 18.80 -53.73
C ASN A 252 -5.03 18.26 -52.56
N PRO A 253 -6.31 18.66 -52.41
CA PRO A 253 -7.16 18.19 -51.33
C PRO A 253 -8.02 16.98 -51.76
N GLU A 254 -8.18 16.00 -50.87
CA GLU A 254 -9.45 15.35 -50.49
C GLU A 254 -9.19 14.19 -49.52
N GLN A 255 -9.98 14.15 -48.44
CA GLN A 255 -10.34 12.99 -47.61
C GLN A 255 -9.26 11.92 -47.33
N ASP A 256 -8.68 11.93 -46.11
CA ASP A 256 -9.01 10.88 -45.13
C ASP A 256 -8.64 11.28 -43.68
N VAL A 257 -9.15 10.53 -42.72
CA VAL A 257 -9.14 10.73 -41.26
C VAL A 257 -7.76 11.07 -40.68
N ARG A 258 -7.74 12.07 -39.79
CA ARG A 258 -6.76 12.17 -38.68
C ARG A 258 -7.54 12.19 -37.37
N PRO A 259 -7.11 11.47 -36.33
CA PRO A 259 -7.74 11.53 -35.02
C PRO A 259 -7.56 12.94 -34.42
N ASP A 260 -8.55 13.38 -33.65
CA ASP A 260 -8.45 14.62 -32.88
C ASP A 260 -7.23 14.60 -31.97
N VAL A 261 -6.49 15.70 -31.95
CA VAL A 261 -5.40 15.92 -30.99
C VAL A 261 -6.02 16.12 -29.61
N PRO A 262 -5.69 15.32 -28.59
CA PRO A 262 -6.22 15.54 -27.25
C PRO A 262 -5.76 16.90 -26.72
N THR A 263 -6.71 17.81 -26.56
CA THR A 263 -6.53 19.10 -25.87
C THR A 263 -7.03 19.00 -24.44
N GLY A 264 -6.64 17.91 -23.77
CA GLY A 264 -6.93 17.64 -22.36
C GLY A 264 -5.67 17.76 -21.50
N PRO A 265 -5.82 17.67 -20.16
CA PRO A 265 -4.70 17.39 -19.28
C PRO A 265 -3.99 16.08 -19.69
N ILE A 266 -2.77 15.90 -19.19
CA ILE A 266 -1.96 14.68 -19.36
C ILE A 266 -2.85 13.44 -19.10
N PRO A 267 -2.73 12.34 -19.86
CA PRO A 267 -3.48 11.13 -19.57
C PRO A 267 -2.95 10.53 -18.25
N VAL A 268 -3.58 10.96 -17.16
CA VAL A 268 -3.72 10.15 -15.96
C VAL A 268 -4.51 8.91 -16.35
N GLU A 269 -4.24 7.77 -15.74
CA GLU A 269 -5.14 6.62 -15.82
C GLU A 269 -6.52 7.02 -15.24
N PRO A 270 -7.63 6.29 -15.52
CA PRO A 270 -8.97 6.74 -15.10
C PRO A 270 -9.14 6.97 -13.59
N ASP A 271 -8.21 6.41 -12.81
CA ASP A 271 -7.97 6.47 -11.37
C ASP A 271 -6.58 7.08 -11.07
N GLY A 272 -5.50 6.57 -11.71
CA GLY A 272 -4.16 7.15 -11.66
C GLY A 272 -3.43 7.03 -10.32
N GLY A 273 -3.87 6.11 -9.46
CA GLY A 273 -3.33 5.90 -8.13
C GLY A 273 -2.09 5.01 -8.09
N ILE A 274 -1.18 5.33 -7.18
CA ILE A 274 -0.47 4.33 -6.38
C ILE A 274 -1.01 4.48 -4.96
N GLY A 275 -1.93 3.61 -4.55
CA GLY A 275 -2.65 3.72 -3.29
C GLY A 275 -3.96 4.49 -3.40
N ASP A 276 -5.03 3.89 -3.94
CA ASP A 276 -6.42 4.20 -3.56
C ASP A 276 -6.85 3.42 -2.29
N GLY A 277 -5.86 3.23 -1.42
CA GLY A 277 -5.92 2.57 -0.14
C GLY A 277 -7.13 2.96 0.70
N ALA A 278 -7.93 1.92 0.95
CA ALA A 278 -8.91 1.87 2.01
C ALA A 278 -10.02 2.93 2.01
N THR A 279 -10.86 2.86 0.99
CA THR A 279 -12.14 3.58 0.98
C THR A 279 -13.11 3.07 2.06
N PRO A 280 -13.65 3.94 2.93
CA PRO A 280 -14.84 3.62 3.71
C PRO A 280 -16.03 3.53 2.76
N ILE A 281 -16.80 2.42 2.81
CA ILE A 281 -17.99 2.27 1.97
C ILE A 281 -18.98 3.40 2.29
N PRO A 282 -19.50 4.15 1.29
CA PRO A 282 -20.52 5.15 1.53
C PRO A 282 -21.77 4.47 2.11
N ASN A 283 -22.26 4.98 3.24
CA ASN A 283 -23.48 4.46 3.86
C ASN A 283 -24.65 4.47 2.85
N GLU A 284 -25.15 3.30 2.45
CA GLU A 284 -26.40 3.19 1.71
C GLU A 284 -27.58 3.55 2.63
N SER A 285 -27.92 4.84 2.66
CA SER A 285 -29.12 5.36 3.31
C SER A 285 -30.23 5.59 2.29
N GLU A 286 -31.11 4.59 2.18
CA GLU A 286 -32.47 4.56 1.57
C GLU A 286 -32.66 4.87 0.06
#